data_AF-A0A2T7URE0-F1
#
_entry.id   AF-A0A2T7URE0-F1
#
_cell.length_a   1.000
_cell.length_b   1.000
_cell.length_c   1.000
_cell.angle_alpha   90.00
_cell.angle_beta   90.00
_cell.angle_gamma   90.00
#
_symmetry.space_group_name_H-M   'P 1'
#
loop_
_entity.id
_entity.type
_entity.pdbx_description
1 polymer ?
#
loop_
_entity_poly.entity_id
_entity_poly.type
_entity_poly.pdbx_seq_one_letter_code
_entity_poly.pdbx_strand_id
1 'polypeptide(L)'
;MSTSRKAGTAPLRVPQEARIDWKPVLNPRGPWSALVTAGSGPERVAKHAAGLVYVSAPYLEKVQIRGAWRFERSVGCSTEASRERLRLAACGVTTVCPAVDMAEMAHAREALHREDEAPDPLDAAYWRAWSHPLLSAARLIAVPAIPGWDSCALVWRDLRFALTYNLPVHVYGGLE
;
A
#
# COMPACT_ATOMS: atom_id res chain seq x y z
N MET A 1 -27.83 -8.27 40.79
CA MET A 1 -27.37 -7.14 39.96
C MET A 1 -26.14 -7.60 39.20
N SER A 2 -26.27 -7.77 37.88
CA SER A 2 -25.23 -8.27 36.97
C SER A 2 -24.61 -7.09 36.23
N THR A 3 -23.29 -6.97 36.27
CA THR A 3 -22.55 -6.10 35.34
C THR A 3 -21.34 -6.86 34.80
N SER A 4 -21.57 -7.55 33.69
CA SER A 4 -20.53 -8.08 32.81
C SER A 4 -19.80 -6.91 32.15
N ARG A 5 -18.51 -6.72 32.47
CA ARG A 5 -17.62 -5.86 31.68
C ARG A 5 -17.17 -6.65 30.47
N LYS A 6 -17.60 -6.21 29.28
CA LYS A 6 -17.07 -6.70 28.00
C LYS A 6 -15.56 -6.44 27.97
N ALA A 7 -14.78 -7.51 27.80
CA ALA A 7 -13.36 -7.43 27.52
C ALA A 7 -13.18 -6.70 26.17
N GLY A 8 -12.60 -5.51 26.21
CA GLY A 8 -12.11 -4.84 25.00
C GLY A 8 -10.88 -5.59 24.52
N THR A 9 -10.95 -6.16 23.32
CA THR A 9 -9.81 -6.79 22.66
C THR A 9 -8.77 -5.70 22.40
N ALA A 10 -7.61 -5.80 23.06
CA ALA A 10 -6.49 -4.90 22.79
C ALA A 10 -6.08 -5.03 21.31
N PRO A 11 -5.74 -3.94 20.61
CA PRO A 11 -5.26 -4.02 19.25
C PRO A 11 -3.99 -4.90 19.22
N LEU A 12 -4.00 -5.94 18.39
CA LEU A 12 -2.86 -6.80 18.16
C LEU A 12 -1.71 -5.94 17.62
N ARG A 13 -0.70 -5.69 18.46
CA ARG A 13 0.50 -4.94 18.06
C ARG A 13 1.31 -5.79 17.09
N VAL A 14 1.39 -5.36 15.83
CA VAL A 14 2.35 -5.95 14.88
C VAL A 14 3.73 -5.35 15.17
N PRO A 15 4.79 -6.16 15.38
CA PRO A 15 6.15 -5.65 15.55
C PRO A 15 6.57 -4.77 14.37
N GLN A 16 7.25 -3.66 14.69
CA GLN A 16 7.45 -2.52 13.79
C GLN A 16 8.37 -2.82 12.58
N GLU A 17 9.13 -3.92 12.61
CA GLU A 17 10.18 -4.24 11.61
C GLU A 17 10.26 -5.71 11.16
N ALA A 18 9.47 -6.64 11.73
CA ALA A 18 9.50 -8.05 11.32
C ALA A 18 8.73 -8.26 10.01
N ARG A 19 9.26 -9.07 9.07
CA ARG A 19 8.52 -9.48 7.86
C ARG A 19 7.09 -9.89 8.23
N ILE A 20 6.10 -9.46 7.45
CA ILE A 20 4.71 -9.86 7.70
C ILE A 20 4.57 -11.34 7.33
N ASP A 21 4.07 -12.13 8.27
CA ASP A 21 3.54 -13.45 7.96
C ASP A 21 2.17 -13.27 7.30
N TRP A 22 2.12 -13.48 5.99
CA TRP A 22 0.90 -13.33 5.21
C TRP A 22 -0.12 -14.44 5.47
N LYS A 23 0.31 -15.62 5.94
CA LYS A 23 -0.58 -16.76 6.14
C LYS A 23 -1.74 -16.44 7.11
N PRO A 24 -1.53 -15.89 8.31
CA PRO A 24 -2.62 -15.48 9.19
C PRO A 24 -3.39 -14.25 8.70
N VAL A 25 -2.74 -13.36 7.92
CA VAL A 25 -3.35 -12.14 7.38
C VAL A 25 -4.37 -12.47 6.29
N LEU A 26 -4.02 -13.40 5.40
CA LEU A 26 -4.84 -13.78 4.25
C LEU A 26 -5.84 -14.90 4.56
N ASN A 27 -5.73 -15.53 5.74
CA ASN A 27 -6.68 -16.56 6.15
C ASN A 27 -8.09 -15.96 6.29
N PRO A 28 -9.08 -16.39 5.50
CA PRO A 28 -10.46 -15.86 5.57
C PRO A 28 -11.17 -16.20 6.88
N ARG A 29 -10.61 -17.10 7.69
CA ARG A 29 -11.04 -17.41 9.06
C ARG A 29 -10.03 -16.98 10.12
N GLY A 30 -9.04 -16.18 9.72
CA GLY A 30 -7.98 -15.67 10.58
C GLY A 30 -8.42 -14.49 11.45
N PRO A 31 -7.53 -14.00 12.32
CA PRO A 31 -7.83 -12.89 13.24
C PRO A 31 -8.17 -11.58 12.52
N TRP A 32 -7.75 -11.44 11.26
CA TRP A 32 -7.93 -10.22 10.46
C TRP A 32 -9.03 -10.33 9.40
N SER A 33 -9.81 -11.42 9.38
CA SER A 33 -10.81 -11.68 8.33
C SER A 33 -11.92 -10.63 8.22
N ALA A 34 -12.17 -9.87 9.29
CA ALA A 34 -13.11 -8.75 9.27
C ALA A 34 -12.58 -7.51 8.55
N LEU A 35 -11.25 -7.39 8.39
CA LEU A 35 -10.58 -6.23 7.77
C LEU A 35 -9.93 -6.58 6.44
N VAL A 36 -9.40 -7.79 6.30
CA VAL A 36 -8.60 -8.21 5.15
C VAL A 36 -9.41 -9.17 4.29
N THR A 37 -9.62 -8.76 3.03
CA THR A 37 -10.23 -9.59 2.00
C THR A 37 -9.15 -10.07 1.03
N ALA A 38 -8.73 -11.33 1.16
CA ALA A 38 -7.80 -12.00 0.22
C ALA A 38 -8.48 -12.41 -1.09
N GLY A 39 -7.70 -12.58 -2.16
CA GLY A 39 -8.21 -12.91 -3.50
C GLY A 39 -9.23 -11.92 -4.04
N SER A 40 -9.06 -10.65 -3.67
CA SER A 40 -9.94 -9.57 -4.11
C SER A 40 -9.59 -9.10 -5.53
N GLY A 41 -10.39 -8.18 -6.06
CA GLY A 41 -10.12 -7.48 -7.30
C GLY A 41 -10.83 -6.13 -7.35
N PRO A 42 -10.64 -5.36 -8.44
CA PRO A 42 -11.22 -4.03 -8.62
C PRO A 42 -12.74 -3.99 -8.42
N GLU A 43 -13.47 -4.99 -8.88
CA GLU A 43 -14.93 -5.06 -8.78
C GLU A 43 -15.38 -5.23 -7.32
N ARG A 44 -14.61 -5.99 -6.53
CA ARG A 44 -14.89 -6.15 -5.11
C ARG A 44 -14.50 -4.90 -4.32
N VAL A 45 -13.39 -4.25 -4.68
CA VAL A 45 -13.02 -2.95 -4.11
C VAL A 45 -14.12 -1.92 -4.34
N ALA A 46 -14.64 -1.82 -5.57
CA ALA A 46 -15.69 -0.86 -5.92
C ALA A 46 -16.97 -1.02 -5.08
N LYS A 47 -17.34 -2.26 -4.73
CA LYS A 47 -18.50 -2.53 -3.85
C LYS A 47 -18.32 -2.06 -2.40
N HIS A 48 -17.07 -1.87 -1.95
CA HIS A 48 -16.74 -1.53 -0.56
C HIS A 48 -16.08 -0.15 -0.42
N ALA A 49 -15.72 0.49 -1.53
CA ALA A 49 -15.12 1.81 -1.52
C ALA A 49 -16.13 2.85 -1.02
N ALA A 50 -15.78 3.53 0.08
CA ALA A 50 -16.57 4.60 0.68
C ALA A 50 -15.79 5.93 0.73
N GLY A 51 -15.06 6.23 -0.37
CA GLY A 51 -14.19 7.40 -0.49
C GLY A 51 -12.89 7.06 -1.20
N LEU A 52 -11.81 7.76 -0.83
CA LEU A 52 -10.50 7.58 -1.45
C LEU A 52 -9.93 6.18 -1.17
N VAL A 53 -9.54 5.48 -2.23
CA VAL A 53 -8.81 4.21 -2.15
C VAL A 53 -7.32 4.47 -2.28
N TYR A 54 -6.55 4.00 -1.31
CA TYR A 54 -5.09 4.03 -1.36
C TYR A 54 -4.57 2.74 -1.99
N VAL A 55 -3.84 2.85 -3.09
CA VAL A 55 -3.21 1.71 -3.77
C VAL A 55 -1.78 1.54 -3.24
N SER A 56 -1.55 0.49 -2.47
CA SER A 56 -0.25 0.15 -1.90
C SER A 56 0.51 -0.79 -2.84
N ALA A 57 1.52 -0.27 -3.52
CA ALA A 57 2.29 -0.99 -4.53
C ALA A 57 3.80 -0.94 -4.25
N PRO A 58 4.57 -1.96 -4.65
CA PRO A 58 6.03 -1.94 -4.56
C PRO A 58 6.68 -0.81 -5.37
N TYR A 59 7.72 -0.18 -4.82
CA TYR A 59 8.49 0.85 -5.54
C TYR A 59 9.99 0.85 -5.16
N LEU A 60 10.36 1.33 -3.97
CA LEU A 60 11.75 1.67 -3.59
C LEU A 60 12.78 0.55 -3.81
N GLU A 61 12.43 -0.70 -3.50
CA GLU A 61 13.32 -1.85 -3.71
C GLU A 61 13.43 -2.25 -5.19
N LYS A 62 12.36 -2.04 -5.98
CA LYS A 62 12.30 -2.42 -7.39
C LYS A 62 13.03 -1.44 -8.31
N VAL A 63 13.13 -0.17 -7.93
CA VAL A 63 13.70 0.90 -8.75
C VAL A 63 15.21 1.06 -8.67
N GLN A 64 15.90 0.22 -7.89
CA GLN A 64 17.35 0.33 -7.69
C GLN A 64 18.12 -0.91 -8.15
N ILE A 65 19.37 -0.70 -8.53
CA ILE A 65 20.37 -1.75 -8.72
C ILE A 65 21.61 -1.34 -7.92
N ARG A 66 22.02 -2.18 -6.97
CA ARG A 66 23.19 -1.93 -6.10
C ARG A 66 23.15 -0.55 -5.41
N GLY A 67 21.99 -0.18 -4.88
CA GLY A 67 21.81 1.08 -4.15
C GLY A 67 21.65 2.32 -5.03
N ALA A 68 21.67 2.19 -6.36
CA ALA A 68 21.51 3.32 -7.27
C ALA A 68 20.18 3.22 -8.02
N TRP A 69 19.46 4.34 -8.05
CA TRP A 69 18.17 4.44 -8.74
C TRP A 69 18.31 4.23 -10.25
N ARG A 70 17.27 3.66 -10.88
CA ARG A 70 17.23 3.32 -12.30
C ARG A 70 15.92 3.80 -12.92
N PHE A 71 16.03 4.71 -13.88
CA PHE A 71 14.91 5.34 -14.57
C PHE A 71 13.96 4.31 -15.18
N GLU A 72 14.48 3.34 -15.94
CA GLU A 72 13.68 2.34 -16.64
C GLU A 72 12.89 1.45 -15.68
N ARG A 73 13.48 1.14 -14.52
CA ARG A 73 12.80 0.39 -13.46
C ARG A 73 11.69 1.22 -12.80
N SER A 74 11.93 2.52 -12.62
CA SER A 74 10.92 3.47 -12.13
C SER A 74 9.74 3.59 -13.09
N VAL A 75 9.99 3.70 -14.40
CA VAL A 75 8.96 3.66 -15.45
C VAL A 75 8.16 2.36 -15.39
N GLY A 76 8.85 1.22 -15.25
CA GLY A 76 8.20 -0.09 -15.10
C GLY A 76 7.26 -0.14 -13.89
N CYS A 77 7.73 0.30 -12.72
CA CYS A 77 6.92 0.33 -11.50
C CYS A 77 5.72 1.27 -11.63
N SER A 78 5.91 2.48 -12.19
CA SER A 78 4.83 3.44 -12.45
C SER A 78 3.78 2.84 -13.38
N THR A 79 4.21 2.16 -14.44
CA THR A 79 3.32 1.53 -15.41
C THR A 79 2.52 0.38 -14.79
N GLU A 80 3.16 -0.51 -14.02
CA GLU A 80 2.50 -1.61 -13.30
C GLU A 80 1.44 -1.08 -12.33
N ALA A 81 1.79 -0.10 -11.50
CA ALA A 81 0.86 0.49 -10.53
C ALA A 81 -0.27 1.28 -11.22
N SER A 82 0.03 2.01 -12.30
CA SER A 82 -0.96 2.77 -13.07
C SER A 82 -1.96 1.86 -13.79
N ARG A 83 -1.55 0.68 -14.25
CA ARG A 83 -2.49 -0.33 -14.79
C ARG A 83 -3.55 -0.72 -13.76
N GLU A 84 -3.15 -0.88 -12.50
CA GLU A 84 -4.09 -1.20 -11.42
C GLU A 84 -4.99 -0.01 -11.06
N ARG A 85 -4.46 1.21 -11.07
CA ARG A 85 -5.28 2.43 -10.96
C ARG A 85 -6.31 2.53 -12.09
N LEU A 86 -5.92 2.20 -13.33
CA LEU A 86 -6.81 2.19 -14.49
C LEU A 86 -7.93 1.16 -14.33
N ARG A 87 -7.61 -0.05 -13.87
CA ARG A 87 -8.62 -1.09 -13.59
C ARG A 87 -9.62 -0.65 -12.51
N LEU A 88 -9.14 0.00 -11.44
CA LEU A 88 -9.99 0.56 -10.39
C LEU A 88 -10.83 1.73 -10.90
N ALA A 89 -10.24 2.63 -11.69
CA ALA A 89 -10.94 3.76 -12.30
C ALA A 89 -12.06 3.29 -13.25
N ALA A 90 -11.84 2.20 -14.00
CA ALA A 90 -12.87 1.58 -14.84
C ALA A 90 -14.06 1.05 -14.02
N CYS A 91 -13.89 0.78 -12.72
CA CYS A 91 -14.96 0.44 -11.80
C CYS A 91 -15.53 1.66 -11.05
N GLY A 92 -15.17 2.89 -11.43
CA GLY A 92 -15.62 4.13 -10.79
C GLY A 92 -14.93 4.46 -9.47
N VAL A 93 -13.79 3.83 -9.17
CA VAL A 93 -13.06 4.03 -7.92
C VAL A 93 -12.01 5.13 -8.07
N THR A 94 -12.08 6.16 -7.22
CA THR A 94 -11.05 7.19 -7.12
C THR A 94 -9.86 6.70 -6.30
N THR A 95 -8.65 6.80 -6.86
CA THR A 95 -7.43 6.24 -6.24
C THR A 95 -6.29 7.24 -6.13
N VAL A 96 -5.50 7.10 -5.06
CA VAL A 96 -4.13 7.63 -4.94
C VAL A 96 -3.15 6.46 -4.90
N CYS A 97 -1.94 6.65 -5.40
CA CYS A 97 -0.91 5.61 -5.40
C CYS A 97 0.48 6.23 -5.28
N PRO A 98 1.07 6.24 -4.07
CA PRO A 98 2.39 6.81 -3.88
C PRO A 98 3.47 6.21 -4.77
N ALA A 99 3.38 4.93 -5.16
CA ALA A 99 4.34 4.34 -6.10
C ALA A 99 4.37 5.06 -7.46
N VAL A 100 3.21 5.49 -7.96
CA VAL A 100 3.10 6.27 -9.20
C VAL A 100 3.60 7.69 -8.96
N ASP A 101 3.10 8.34 -7.90
CA ASP A 101 3.42 9.74 -7.63
C ASP A 101 4.93 9.92 -7.37
N MET A 102 5.56 9.01 -6.62
CA MET A 102 7.00 8.95 -6.42
C MET A 102 7.76 8.78 -7.73
N ALA A 103 7.29 7.89 -8.62
CA ALA A 103 7.92 7.66 -9.91
C ALA A 103 7.91 8.92 -10.76
N GLU A 104 6.75 9.54 -10.93
CA GLU A 104 6.61 10.72 -11.78
C GLU A 104 7.37 11.91 -11.22
N MET A 105 7.37 12.11 -9.89
CA MET A 105 8.21 13.13 -9.25
C MET A 105 9.71 12.83 -9.42
N ALA A 106 10.12 11.57 -9.35
CA ALA A 106 11.51 11.16 -9.60
C ALA A 106 11.93 11.38 -11.07
N HIS A 107 11.04 11.12 -12.03
CA HIS A 107 11.28 11.37 -13.45
C HIS A 107 11.38 12.88 -13.75
N ALA A 108 10.53 13.68 -13.11
CA ALA A 108 10.52 15.14 -13.28
C ALA A 108 11.78 15.83 -12.71
N ARG A 109 12.62 15.14 -11.94
CA ARG A 109 13.85 15.71 -11.35
C ARG A 109 14.79 16.28 -12.41
N GLU A 110 14.85 15.68 -13.60
CA GLU A 110 15.69 16.17 -14.70
C GLU A 110 15.29 17.57 -15.20
N ALA A 111 14.05 17.99 -14.94
CA ALA A 111 13.56 19.32 -15.31
C ALA A 111 13.95 20.41 -14.29
N LEU A 112 14.52 20.05 -13.14
CA LEU A 112 14.91 21.01 -12.11
C LEU A 112 16.28 21.62 -12.40
N HIS A 113 16.44 22.90 -12.10
CA HIS A 113 17.68 23.63 -12.34
C HIS A 113 18.78 23.30 -11.31
N ARG A 114 18.41 22.76 -10.15
CA ARG A 114 19.34 22.35 -9.10
C ARG A 114 18.98 20.98 -8.54
N GLU A 115 19.99 20.15 -8.31
CA GLU A 115 19.81 18.78 -7.81
C GLU A 115 19.28 18.73 -6.37
N ASP A 116 19.48 19.78 -5.57
CA ASP A 116 19.04 19.88 -4.18
C ASP A 116 17.56 20.30 -4.01
N GLU A 117 16.87 20.62 -5.10
CA GLU A 117 15.44 20.99 -5.09
C GLU A 117 14.51 19.78 -5.06
N ALA A 118 15.03 18.57 -5.32
CA ALA A 118 14.24 17.34 -5.32
C ALA A 118 14.65 16.37 -4.20
N PRO A 119 13.69 15.65 -3.61
CA PRO A 119 14.01 14.54 -2.72
C PRO A 119 14.77 13.44 -3.47
N ASP A 120 15.67 12.76 -2.76
CA ASP A 120 16.29 11.54 -3.27
C ASP A 120 15.19 10.47 -3.55
N PRO A 121 15.10 9.92 -4.77
CA PRO A 121 14.16 8.84 -5.10
C PRO A 121 14.27 7.60 -4.22
N LEU A 122 15.41 7.41 -3.55
CA LEU A 122 15.65 6.29 -2.64
C LEU A 122 15.50 6.65 -1.16
N ASP A 123 15.15 7.89 -0.80
CA ASP A 123 14.91 8.29 0.59
C ASP A 123 13.58 7.73 1.11
N ALA A 124 13.66 6.51 1.64
CA ALA A 124 12.51 5.80 2.19
C ALA A 124 11.83 6.56 3.35
N ALA A 125 12.58 7.33 4.14
CA ALA A 125 12.04 8.06 5.28
C ALA A 125 11.22 9.27 4.80
N TYR A 126 11.77 10.05 3.85
CA TYR A 126 11.07 11.14 3.20
C TYR A 126 9.77 10.66 2.54
N TRP A 127 9.86 9.65 1.68
CA TRP A 127 8.69 9.13 0.97
C TRP A 127 7.65 8.52 1.92
N ARG A 128 8.09 7.97 3.05
CA ARG A 128 7.18 7.52 4.11
C ARG A 128 6.43 8.68 4.73
N ALA A 129 7.11 9.75 5.09
CA ALA A 129 6.48 10.93 5.67
C ALA A 129 5.53 11.60 4.67
N TRP A 130 5.97 11.76 3.42
CA TRP A 130 5.20 12.37 2.34
C TRP A 130 3.89 11.61 2.03
N SER A 131 3.93 10.28 1.99
CA SER A 131 2.74 9.46 1.69
C SER A 131 1.77 9.27 2.87
N HIS A 132 2.19 9.60 4.10
CA HIS A 132 1.39 9.36 5.29
C HIS A 132 0.06 10.13 5.34
N PRO A 133 -0.03 11.41 4.93
CA PRO A 133 -1.31 12.12 4.84
C PRO A 133 -2.28 11.46 3.85
N LEU A 134 -1.79 10.96 2.71
CA LEU A 134 -2.61 10.24 1.73
C LEU A 134 -3.18 8.94 2.32
N LEU A 135 -2.34 8.20 3.03
CA LEU A 135 -2.73 6.98 3.73
C LEU A 135 -3.76 7.26 4.83
N SER A 136 -3.58 8.35 5.57
CA SER A 136 -4.49 8.75 6.67
C SER A 136 -5.86 9.23 6.17
N ALA A 137 -5.93 9.81 4.97
CA ALA A 137 -7.17 10.25 4.35
C ALA A 137 -7.95 9.09 3.67
N ALA A 138 -7.28 7.97 3.40
CA ALA A 138 -7.87 6.83 2.72
C ALA A 138 -8.97 6.17 3.54
N ARG A 139 -9.97 5.61 2.86
CA ARG A 139 -11.07 4.84 3.47
C ARG A 139 -10.96 3.34 3.23
N LEU A 140 -10.03 2.93 2.38
CA LEU A 140 -9.75 1.54 2.02
C LEU A 140 -8.35 1.46 1.41
N ILE A 141 -7.64 0.36 1.66
CA ILE A 141 -6.38 0.03 0.98
C ILE A 141 -6.59 -1.09 -0.03
N ALA A 142 -6.13 -0.89 -1.26
CA ALA A 142 -5.99 -1.96 -2.24
C ALA A 142 -4.51 -2.35 -2.37
N VAL A 143 -4.21 -3.64 -2.24
CA VAL A 143 -2.88 -4.23 -2.42
C VAL A 143 -2.94 -5.12 -3.67
N PRO A 144 -2.58 -4.59 -4.85
CA PRO A 144 -2.58 -5.37 -6.07
C PRO A 144 -1.49 -6.45 -6.06
N ALA A 145 -1.71 -7.52 -6.83
CA ALA A 145 -0.78 -8.64 -6.99
C ALA A 145 0.39 -8.29 -7.93
N ILE A 146 1.00 -7.13 -7.74
CA ILE A 146 2.20 -6.71 -8.47
C ILE A 146 3.40 -7.53 -7.96
N PRO A 147 4.26 -8.08 -8.83
CA PRO A 147 5.41 -8.87 -8.37
C PRO A 147 6.23 -8.16 -7.29
N GLY A 148 6.43 -8.84 -6.16
CA GLY A 148 7.11 -8.33 -4.97
C GLY A 148 6.20 -7.64 -3.94
N TRP A 149 4.87 -7.63 -4.12
CA TRP A 149 3.92 -7.02 -3.18
C TRP A 149 4.02 -7.61 -1.76
N ASP A 150 4.20 -8.92 -1.65
CA ASP A 150 4.26 -9.68 -0.41
C ASP A 150 5.60 -9.50 0.34
N SER A 151 6.63 -9.02 -0.33
CA SER A 151 7.96 -8.81 0.22
C SER A 151 8.31 -7.34 0.45
N CYS A 152 7.47 -6.41 -0.01
CA CYS A 152 7.76 -4.98 0.00
C CYS A 152 7.52 -4.32 1.36
N ALA A 153 8.54 -3.63 1.87
CA ALA A 153 8.47 -2.90 3.14
C ALA A 153 7.39 -1.78 3.17
N LEU A 154 7.12 -1.12 2.04
CA LEU A 154 6.05 -0.11 1.93
C LEU A 154 4.67 -0.74 2.08
N VAL A 155 4.44 -1.88 1.41
CA VAL A 155 3.19 -2.64 1.53
C VAL A 155 2.99 -3.10 2.97
N TRP A 156 4.05 -3.56 3.62
CA TRP A 156 3.98 -3.95 5.03
C TRP A 156 3.64 -2.79 5.96
N ARG A 157 4.25 -1.63 5.74
CA ARG A 157 3.91 -0.40 6.50
C ARG A 157 2.42 -0.09 6.35
N ASP A 158 1.90 -0.11 5.13
CA ASP A 158 0.52 0.27 4.83
C ASP A 158 -0.47 -0.72 5.42
N LEU A 159 -0.18 -2.02 5.33
CA LEU A 159 -0.97 -3.05 5.99
C LEU A 159 -0.96 -2.86 7.51
N ARG A 160 0.20 -2.63 8.15
CA ARG A 160 0.25 -2.40 9.61
C ARG A 160 -0.56 -1.18 10.02
N PHE A 161 -0.51 -0.09 9.25
CA PHE A 161 -1.36 1.06 9.47
C PHE A 161 -2.83 0.67 9.42
N ALA A 162 -3.26 -0.03 8.37
CA ALA A 162 -4.64 -0.49 8.24
C ALA A 162 -5.11 -1.37 9.41
N LEU A 163 -4.29 -2.33 9.82
CA LEU A 163 -4.61 -3.20 10.96
C LEU A 163 -4.68 -2.43 12.28
N THR A 164 -3.85 -1.41 12.45
CA THR A 164 -3.83 -0.57 13.66
C THR A 164 -5.05 0.34 13.74
N TYR A 165 -5.51 0.87 12.60
CA TYR A 165 -6.58 1.86 12.51
C TYR A 165 -7.91 1.30 11.98
N ASN A 166 -8.03 -0.03 11.89
CA ASN A 166 -9.23 -0.74 11.39
C ASN A 166 -9.66 -0.29 9.98
N LEU A 167 -8.71 -0.05 9.09
CA LEU A 167 -8.97 0.29 7.70
C LEU A 167 -9.16 -1.00 6.87
N PRO A 168 -10.24 -1.12 6.07
CA PRO A 168 -10.42 -2.27 5.19
C PRO A 168 -9.28 -2.42 4.18
N VAL A 169 -8.83 -3.66 3.98
CA VAL A 169 -7.75 -4.00 3.04
C VAL A 169 -8.22 -5.07 2.07
N HIS A 170 -8.06 -4.80 0.78
CA HIS A 170 -8.30 -5.76 -0.29
C HIS A 170 -6.98 -6.18 -0.90
N VAL A 171 -6.63 -7.45 -0.74
CA VAL A 171 -5.39 -8.02 -1.30
C VAL A 171 -5.73 -8.89 -2.49
N TYR A 172 -5.09 -8.65 -3.63
CA TYR A 172 -5.43 -9.36 -4.88
C TYR A 172 -4.70 -10.70 -4.99
N GLY A 173 -3.54 -10.85 -4.33
CA GLY A 173 -2.74 -12.08 -4.34
C GLY A 173 -3.07 -13.04 -3.19
N GLY A 174 -2.40 -14.21 -3.21
CA GLY A 174 -2.26 -15.11 -2.05
C GLY A 174 -3.41 -16.07 -1.77
N LEU A 175 -4.05 -16.63 -2.81
CA LEU A 175 -4.96 -17.78 -2.71
C LEU A 175 -4.40 -19.06 -3.37
N GLU A 176 -3.09 -19.17 -3.54
CA GLU A 176 -2.44 -20.42 -3.97
C GLU A 176 -2.04 -21.28 -2.76
#